data_AF-A0A2P2K923-F1
#
_entry.id   AF-A0A2P2K923-F1
#
_cell.length_a   1.000
_cell.length_b   1.000
_cell.length_c   1.000
_cell.angle_alpha   90.00
_cell.angle_beta   90.00
_cell.angle_gamma   90.00
#
_symmetry.space_group_name_H-M   'P 1'
#
loop_
_entity.id
_entity.type
_entity.pdbx_description
1 polymer ?
#
loop_
_entity_poly.entity_id
_entity_poly.type
_entity_poly.pdbx_seq_one_letter_code
_entity_poly.pdbx_strand_id
1 'polypeptide(L)' 'MGKKKKRASSKVWCYYCDREFDDEKILVQHQKAKHFKCHVCHKKLSTAGGMAIHVLQVHKETVTKYRILLFRSSPFSLT' A
#
# COMPACT_ATOMS: atom_id res chain seq x y z
N MET A 1 -7.39 -11.74 -41.94
CA MET A 1 -6.43 -11.67 -40.81
C MET A 1 -6.55 -10.33 -40.09
N GLY A 2 -7.34 -10.23 -39.02
CA GLY A 2 -7.47 -9.00 -38.24
C GLY A 2 -6.75 -9.14 -36.90
N LYS A 3 -5.48 -8.72 -36.81
CA LYS A 3 -4.73 -8.73 -35.55
C LYS A 3 -5.35 -7.67 -34.61
N LYS A 4 -6.25 -8.11 -33.73
CA LYS A 4 -6.78 -7.31 -32.60
C LYS A 4 -5.58 -6.86 -31.76
N LYS A 5 -5.17 -5.60 -31.93
CA LYS A 5 -4.20 -4.93 -31.07
C LYS A 5 -4.85 -4.85 -29.67
N LYS A 6 -4.60 -5.86 -28.83
CA LYS A 6 -4.93 -5.80 -27.40
C LYS A 6 -4.22 -4.55 -26.88
N ARG A 7 -4.98 -3.50 -26.60
CA ARG A 7 -4.48 -2.36 -25.84
C ARG A 7 -3.93 -2.96 -24.55
N ALA A 8 -2.62 -2.90 -24.37
CA ALA A 8 -2.01 -3.23 -23.10
C ALA A 8 -2.51 -2.17 -22.12
N SER A 9 -3.62 -2.46 -21.43
CA SER A 9 -3.93 -1.75 -20.20
C SER A 9 -2.76 -2.07 -19.28
N SER A 10 -2.00 -1.05 -18.89
CA SER A 10 -0.88 -1.17 -17.96
C SER A 10 -1.45 -1.51 -16.59
N LYS A 11 -1.84 -2.76 -16.41
CA LYS A 11 -2.37 -3.26 -15.15
C LYS A 11 -1.28 -3.13 -14.09
N VAL A 12 -1.59 -2.39 -13.04
CA VAL A 12 -0.76 -2.22 -11.86
C VAL A 12 -1.26 -3.15 -10.76
N TRP A 13 -0.38 -3.64 -9.89
CA TRP A 13 -0.77 -4.63 -8.88
C TRP A 13 -0.23 -4.26 -7.49
N CYS A 14 -0.95 -4.67 -6.45
CA CYS A 14 -0.58 -4.40 -5.07
C CYS A 14 0.34 -5.49 -4.54
N TYR A 15 1.58 -5.13 -4.21
CA TYR A 15 2.56 -6.03 -3.61
C TYR A 15 2.10 -6.67 -2.28
N TYR A 16 1.20 -6.02 -1.55
CA TYR A 16 0.78 -6.49 -0.22
C TYR A 16 -0.41 -7.46 -0.24
N CYS A 17 -1.21 -7.50 -1.32
CA CYS A 17 -2.39 -8.36 -1.40
C CYS A 17 -2.63 -8.98 -2.79
N ASP A 18 -1.64 -8.87 -3.68
CA ASP A 18 -1.62 -9.43 -5.04
C ASP A 18 -2.83 -9.03 -5.93
N ARG A 19 -3.48 -7.90 -5.62
CA ARG A 19 -4.63 -7.44 -6.39
C ARG A 19 -4.19 -6.62 -7.59
N GLU A 20 -4.74 -6.95 -8.76
CA GLU A 20 -4.61 -6.15 -9.98
C GLU A 20 -5.59 -4.97 -9.99
N PHE A 21 -5.14 -3.85 -10.52
CA PHE A 21 -5.87 -2.62 -10.72
C PHE A 21 -5.61 -2.10 -12.14
N ASP A 22 -6.60 -1.42 -12.71
CA ASP A 22 -6.46 -0.80 -14.04
C ASP A 22 -5.68 0.52 -13.96
N ASP A 23 -5.70 1.18 -12.79
CA ASP A 23 -5.10 2.50 -12.55
C ASP A 23 -4.22 2.54 -11.31
N GLU A 24 -3.09 3.25 -11.42
CA GLU A 24 -2.18 3.50 -10.30
C GLU A 24 -2.86 4.30 -9.18
N LYS A 25 -3.74 5.25 -9.53
CA LYS A 25 -4.50 6.03 -8.54
C LYS A 25 -5.37 5.13 -7.66
N ILE A 26 -5.98 4.11 -8.25
CA ILE A 26 -6.82 3.15 -7.50
C ILE A 26 -5.93 2.27 -6.63
N LEU A 27 -4.78 1.83 -7.13
CA LEU A 27 -3.79 1.10 -6.33
C LEU A 27 -3.32 1.91 -5.11
N VAL A 28 -2.99 3.19 -5.29
CA VAL A 28 -2.57 4.09 -4.19
C VAL A 28 -3.70 4.29 -3.18
N GLN A 29 -4.94 4.49 -3.64
CA GLN A 29 -6.10 4.57 -2.75
C GLN A 29 -6.35 3.25 -2.01
N HIS A 30 -6.18 2.12 -2.69
CA HIS A 30 -6.28 0.79 -2.10
C HIS A 30 -5.23 0.58 -1.01
N GLN A 31 -3.97 0.95 -1.26
CA GLN A 31 -2.91 0.90 -0.25
C GLN A 31 -3.27 1.75 0.98
N LYS A 32 -3.78 2.97 0.77
CA LYS A 32 -4.26 3.83 1.86
C LYS A 32 -5.45 3.29 2.63
N ALA A 33 -6.43 2.71 1.95
CA ALA A 33 -7.64 2.22 2.58
C ALA A 33 -7.45 0.88 3.30
N LYS A 34 -6.66 -0.02 2.70
CA LYS A 34 -6.55 -1.42 3.15
C LYS A 34 -5.28 -1.71 3.94
N HIS A 35 -4.14 -1.15 3.53
CA HIS A 35 -2.84 -1.47 4.14
C HIS A 35 -2.45 -0.49 5.24
N PHE A 36 -2.88 0.77 5.17
CA PHE A 36 -2.64 1.76 6.25
C PHE A 36 -3.78 1.86 7.26
N LYS A 37 -4.46 0.74 7.55
CA LYS A 37 -5.52 0.64 8.58
C LYS A 37 -4.99 -0.06 9.84
N CYS A 38 -5.03 0.62 10.98
CA CYS A 38 -4.64 0.01 12.26
C CYS A 38 -5.54 -1.20 12.57
N HIS A 39 -4.95 -2.35 12.91
CA HIS A 39 -5.74 -3.54 13.27
C HIS A 39 -6.48 -3.38 14.60
N VAL A 40 -5.92 -2.60 15.54
CA VAL A 40 -6.45 -2.50 16.91
C VAL A 40 -7.63 -1.53 16.99
N CYS A 41 -7.51 -0.33 16.42
CA CYS A 41 -8.59 0.69 16.48
C CYS A 41 -9.22 1.01 15.13
N HIS A 42 -8.82 0.32 14.05
CA HIS A 42 -9.34 0.55 12.70
C HIS A 42 -9.13 1.97 12.15
N LYS A 43 -8.29 2.78 12.79
CA LYS A 43 -7.95 4.13 12.34
C LYS A 43 -7.15 4.07 11.04
N LYS A 44 -7.55 4.91 10.08
CA LYS A 44 -6.89 5.05 8.78
C LYS A 44 -5.79 6.10 8.89
N LEU A 45 -4.57 5.73 8.53
CA LEU A 45 -3.38 6.59 8.55
C LEU A 45 -2.91 6.82 7.11
N SER A 46 -2.28 7.97 6.84
CA SER A 46 -1.82 8.30 5.48
C SER A 46 -0.42 7.77 5.15
N THR A 47 0.35 7.36 6.16
CA THR A 47 1.78 7.04 6.03
C THR A 47 2.15 5.85 6.90
N ALA A 48 3.06 5.00 6.43
CA ALA A 48 3.61 3.87 7.18
C ALA A 48 4.25 4.30 8.52
N GLY A 49 5.02 5.40 8.53
CA GLY A 49 5.60 5.96 9.75
C GLY A 49 4.55 6.43 10.75
N GLY A 50 3.49 7.08 10.27
CA GLY A 50 2.35 7.49 11.11
C GLY A 50 1.62 6.30 11.72
N MET A 51 1.53 5.18 10.99
CA MET A 51 0.96 3.94 11.51
C MET A 51 1.84 3.32 12.60
N ALA A 52 3.17 3.28 12.41
CA ALA A 52 4.10 2.78 13.41
C ALA A 52 4.04 3.59 14.71
N ILE A 53 4.06 4.93 14.60
CA ILE A 53 3.94 5.83 15.76
C ILE A 53 2.58 5.68 16.41
N HIS A 54 1.50 5.59 15.63
CA HIS A 54 0.15 5.43 16.17
C HIS A 54 0.01 4.16 17.02
N VAL A 55 0.49 3.01 16.52
CA VAL A 55 0.41 1.76 17.30
C VAL A 55 1.32 1.80 18.53
N LEU A 56 2.51 2.40 18.40
CA LEU A 56 3.42 2.57 19.52
C LEU A 56 2.87 3.50 20.62
N GLN A 57 2.25 4.62 20.25
CA GLN A 57 1.80 5.65 21.19
C GLN A 57 0.41 5.35 21.75
N VAL A 58 -0.53 4.92 20.91
CA VAL A 58 -1.94 4.71 21.30
C VAL A 58 -2.14 3.31 21.87
N HIS A 59 -1.51 2.31 21.26
CA HIS A 59 -1.71 0.91 21.65
C HIS A 59 -0.57 0.36 22.51
N LYS A 60 0.55 1.09 22.63
CA LYS A 60 1.77 0.65 23.34
C LYS A 60 2.28 -0.70 22.82
N GLU A 61 1.92 -1.05 21.59
CA GLU A 61 2.37 -2.26 20.92
C GLU A 61 3.46 -1.92 19.91
N THR A 62 4.46 -2.78 19.81
CA THR A 62 5.50 -2.64 18.80
C THR A 62 5.02 -3.27 17.50
N VAL A 63 5.08 -2.51 16.40
CA VAL A 63 4.79 -2.97 15.03
C VAL A 63 5.93 -3.86 14.54
N THR A 64 6.26 -4.90 15.29
CA THR A 64 7.33 -5.86 14.99
C THR A 64 6.81 -6.95 14.06
N LYS A 65 5.50 -7.19 14.06
CA LYS A 65 4.84 -8.29 13.32
C LYS A 65 4.39 -7.90 11.92
N TYR A 66 4.11 -6.62 11.67
CA TYR A 66 3.96 -6.15 10.30
C TYR A 66 5.35 -5.95 9.77
N ARG A 67 5.79 -6.96 9.02
CA ARG A 67 6.96 -6.99 8.17
C ARG A 67 6.94 -5.75 7.25
N ILE A 68 7.34 -4.58 7.75
CA ILE A 68 7.78 -3.43 6.94
C ILE A 68 9.14 -3.77 6.29
N LEU A 69 9.38 -5.06 5.97
CA LEU A 69 10.49 -5.45 5.15
C LEU A 69 10.19 -4.88 3.76
N LEU A 70 11.09 -3.99 3.35
CA LEU A 70 11.31 -3.52 1.99
C LEU A 70 10.60 -2.22 1.57
N PHE A 71 10.71 -1.18 2.41
CA PHE A 71 10.99 0.16 1.85
C PHE A 71 12.51 0.44 1.86
N ARG A 72 13.34 -0.56 1.53
CA ARG A 72 14.79 -0.39 1.32
C ARG A 72 15.18 -0.38 -0.16
N SER A 73 14.22 -0.27 -1.07
CA SER A 73 14.49 -0.21 -2.52
C SER A 73 13.36 0.49 -3.29
N SER A 74 13.04 1.75 -3.01
CA SER A 74 12.41 2.64 -3.99
C SER A 74 12.48 4.09 -3.52
N PRO A 75 13.33 4.94 -4.12
CA PRO A 75 13.37 6.38 -3.86
C PRO A 75 12.19 7.05 -4.58
N PHE A 76 10.96 6.75 -4.16
CA PHE A 76 9.78 7.52 -4.58
C PHE A 76 9.36 8.49 -3.47
N SER A 77 10.37 9.17 -2.93
CA SER A 77 10.24 10.48 -2.27
C SER A 77 11.10 11.45 -3.06
N LEU A 78 10.62 11.87 -4.24
CA LEU A 78 11.05 13.13 -4.83
C LEU A 78 9.99 13.67 -5.82
N THR A 79 8.94 14.24 -5.25
CA THR A 79 8.36 15.55 -5.58
C THR A 79 7.55 16.01 -4.39
#